data_AF-Q04D61-F1
#
_entry.id   AF-Q04D61-F1
#
_cell.length_a   1.000
_cell.length_b   1.000
_cell.length_c   1.000
_cell.angle_alpha   90.00
_cell.angle_beta   90.00
_cell.angle_gamma   90.00
#
_symmetry.space_group_name_H-M   'P 1'
#
loop_
_entity.id
_entity.type
_entity.pdbx_description
1 polymer ?
#
loop_
_entity_poly.entity_id
_entity_poly.type
_entity_poly.pdbx_seq_one_letter_code
_entity_poly.pdbx_strand_id
1 'polypeptide(L)'
;MAAYRSKKRSGLTILFINSNLKFQERAESPCPILKKENPDFIGYEYREININNKLVDLYLDNYPNFGWQIISAEKAQPVNSKMIIKLKRNRHIANKQELTRLQRKFEAQLSQVDKLEREKTVRASATALTIGFLGSVFLAASVMLFHYNIFLSFVLGIPGLIGWILPY
;
A
#
# COMPACT_ATOMS: atom_id res chain seq x y z
N MET A 1 -77.56 18.94 17.63
CA MET A 1 -76.34 19.77 17.52
C MET A 1 -75.91 19.83 16.06
N ALA A 2 -75.68 21.06 15.54
CA ALA A 2 -75.09 21.47 14.25
C ALA A 2 -75.75 20.94 12.95
N ALA A 3 -76.37 21.71 12.04
CA ALA A 3 -76.07 22.99 11.40
C ALA A 3 -74.89 22.97 10.39
N TYR A 4 -75.24 23.06 9.10
CA TYR A 4 -74.87 24.15 8.17
C TYR A 4 -73.89 23.89 6.98
N ARG A 5 -74.47 24.04 5.77
CA ARG A 5 -74.07 24.97 4.68
C ARG A 5 -72.96 24.59 3.68
N SER A 6 -73.42 24.26 2.47
CA SER A 6 -73.06 24.81 1.13
C SER A 6 -71.79 25.67 1.01
N LYS A 7 -70.88 25.32 0.09
CA LYS A 7 -70.22 26.34 -0.76
C LYS A 7 -69.67 25.82 -2.09
N LYS A 8 -70.39 26.21 -3.13
CA LYS A 8 -70.03 26.42 -4.54
C LYS A 8 -68.65 27.09 -4.74
N ARG A 9 -67.80 26.56 -5.66
CA ARG A 9 -66.79 27.26 -6.50
C ARG A 9 -66.06 26.21 -7.37
N SER A 10 -66.53 25.88 -8.58
CA SER A 10 -66.24 26.56 -9.85
C SER A 10 -64.82 27.15 -9.95
N GLY A 11 -63.98 26.56 -10.80
CA GLY A 11 -62.87 27.27 -11.47
C GLY A 11 -61.43 26.95 -11.07
N LEU A 12 -61.16 26.03 -10.13
CA LEU A 12 -59.80 25.89 -9.57
C LEU A 12 -58.96 24.72 -10.10
N THR A 13 -59.53 23.76 -10.82
CA THR A 13 -58.78 22.55 -11.23
C THR A 13 -58.06 22.71 -12.58
N ILE A 14 -58.48 23.66 -13.44
CA ILE A 14 -57.85 23.87 -14.76
C ILE A 14 -56.67 24.86 -14.67
N LEU A 15 -56.59 25.69 -13.62
CA LEU A 15 -55.45 26.59 -13.41
C LEU A 15 -54.26 25.93 -12.71
N PHE A 16 -54.43 24.75 -12.11
CA PHE A 16 -53.34 24.07 -11.39
C PHE A 16 -52.42 23.24 -12.30
N ILE A 17 -52.90 22.86 -13.50
CA ILE A 17 -52.07 22.18 -14.50
C ILE A 17 -51.31 23.21 -15.35
N ASN A 18 -51.92 24.37 -15.66
CA ASN A 18 -51.29 25.41 -16.48
C ASN A 18 -50.22 26.23 -15.70
N SER A 19 -50.31 26.30 -14.37
CA SER A 19 -49.29 26.97 -13.54
C SER A 19 -47.97 26.21 -13.44
N ASN A 20 -47.97 24.88 -13.61
CA ASN A 20 -46.75 24.06 -13.55
C ASN A 20 -45.89 24.16 -14.82
N LEU A 21 -46.50 24.41 -15.99
CA LEU A 21 -45.75 24.58 -17.24
C LEU A 21 -45.08 25.97 -17.33
N LYS A 22 -45.64 27.00 -16.68
CA LYS A 22 -45.08 28.35 -16.65
C LYS A 22 -43.97 28.57 -15.61
N PHE A 23 -43.74 27.62 -14.71
CA PHE A 23 -42.67 27.70 -13.70
C PHE A 23 -41.34 27.12 -14.19
N GLN A 24 -41.36 26.27 -15.23
CA GLN A 24 -40.15 25.65 -15.77
C GLN A 24 -39.32 26.59 -16.66
N GLU A 25 -39.93 27.62 -17.26
CA GLU A 25 -39.26 28.53 -18.21
C GLU A 25 -38.68 29.81 -17.60
N ARG A 26 -38.93 30.09 -16.30
CA ARG A 26 -38.41 31.31 -15.63
C ARG A 26 -37.05 31.10 -14.95
N ALA A 27 -36.49 29.89 -14.99
CA ALA A 27 -35.14 29.63 -14.47
C ALA A 27 -34.02 30.01 -15.47
N GLU A 28 -34.37 30.52 -16.67
CA GLU A 28 -33.42 31.02 -17.67
C GLU A 28 -33.45 32.56 -17.71
N SER A 29 -33.14 33.21 -16.58
CA SER A 29 -32.68 34.61 -16.61
C SER A 29 -31.16 34.57 -16.51
N PRO A 30 -30.42 35.11 -17.49
CA PRO A 30 -28.96 35.11 -17.46
C PRO A 30 -28.49 35.72 -16.15
N CYS A 31 -27.86 34.91 -15.30
CA CYS A 31 -27.12 35.46 -14.18
C CYS A 31 -26.16 36.50 -14.77
N PRO A 32 -26.00 37.68 -14.15
CA PRO A 32 -24.85 38.52 -14.49
C PRO A 32 -23.66 37.60 -14.40
N ILE A 33 -22.87 37.52 -15.48
CA ILE A 33 -21.61 36.79 -15.50
C ILE A 33 -20.77 37.42 -14.40
N LEU A 34 -20.92 36.92 -13.18
CA LEU A 34 -19.94 37.04 -12.15
C LEU A 34 -18.78 36.27 -12.75
N LYS A 35 -17.93 37.01 -13.45
CA LYS A 35 -16.55 36.64 -13.69
C LYS A 35 -15.94 36.54 -12.29
N LYS A 36 -16.22 35.41 -11.65
CA LYS A 36 -15.44 34.88 -10.55
C LYS A 36 -14.10 34.63 -11.22
N GLU A 37 -13.16 35.54 -11.03
CA GLU A 37 -11.76 35.19 -11.17
C GLU A 37 -11.60 33.88 -10.41
N ASN A 38 -11.37 32.80 -11.16
CA ASN A 38 -11.21 31.48 -10.57
C ASN A 38 -10.12 31.63 -9.50
N PRO A 39 -10.41 31.41 -8.21
CA PRO A 39 -9.31 31.21 -7.28
C PRO A 39 -8.59 29.96 -7.80
N ASP A 40 -7.34 30.15 -8.25
CA ASP A 40 -6.45 29.15 -8.87
C ASP A 40 -6.98 27.72 -8.78
N PHE A 41 -7.48 27.18 -9.89
CA PHE A 41 -7.85 25.78 -9.95
C PHE A 41 -6.59 24.93 -9.80
N ILE A 42 -6.33 24.49 -8.57
CA ILE A 42 -5.21 23.61 -8.25
C ILE A 42 -5.62 22.17 -8.57
N GLY A 43 -5.08 21.63 -9.66
CA GLY A 43 -5.17 20.21 -9.96
C GLY A 43 -4.34 19.40 -8.95
N TYR A 44 -4.95 18.36 -8.36
CA TYR A 44 -4.26 17.46 -7.43
C TYR A 44 -3.93 16.11 -8.08
N GLU A 45 -2.73 15.62 -7.82
CA GLU A 45 -2.29 14.26 -8.13
C GLU A 45 -2.53 13.37 -6.90
N TYR A 46 -3.18 12.23 -7.11
CA TYR A 46 -3.40 11.22 -6.07
C TYR A 46 -2.52 10.01 -6.37
N ARG A 47 -1.92 9.44 -5.32
CA ARG A 47 -1.08 8.24 -5.43
C ARG A 47 -1.36 7.31 -4.26
N GLU A 48 -1.54 6.04 -4.56
CA GLU A 48 -1.63 4.99 -3.54
C GLU A 48 -0.38 4.12 -3.64
N ILE A 49 0.27 3.87 -2.50
CA ILE A 49 1.46 3.03 -2.41
C ILE A 49 1.27 1.93 -1.37
N ASN A 50 1.68 0.71 -1.71
CA ASN A 50 1.62 -0.44 -0.83
C ASN A 50 3.04 -0.78 -0.34
N ILE A 51 3.27 -0.65 0.97
CA ILE A 51 4.60 -0.72 1.58
C ILE A 51 4.59 -1.72 2.73
N ASN A 52 5.72 -2.37 2.99
CA ASN A 52 5.92 -3.20 4.19
C ASN A 52 5.83 -2.33 5.46
N ASN A 53 5.15 -2.82 6.50
CA ASN A 53 4.93 -2.12 7.77
C ASN A 53 6.24 -1.56 8.36
N LYS A 54 7.35 -2.32 8.26
CA LYS A 54 8.67 -1.91 8.77
C LYS A 54 9.23 -0.63 8.16
N LEU A 55 8.85 -0.32 6.91
CA LEU A 55 9.35 0.85 6.19
C LEU A 55 8.38 2.02 6.25
N VAL A 56 7.14 1.83 6.74
CA VAL A 56 6.07 2.85 6.71
C VAL A 56 6.53 4.17 7.31
N ASP A 57 7.17 4.14 8.47
CA ASP A 57 7.60 5.36 9.17
C ASP A 57 8.57 6.18 8.32
N LEU A 58 9.51 5.50 7.63
CA LEU A 58 10.42 6.15 6.68
C LEU A 58 9.68 6.81 5.52
N TYR A 59 8.61 6.18 5.01
CA TYR A 59 7.79 6.79 3.95
C TYR A 59 7.01 7.99 4.50
N LEU A 60 6.44 7.91 5.70
CA LEU A 60 5.66 8.99 6.31
C LEU A 60 6.53 10.23 6.59
N ASP A 61 7.78 10.04 7.02
CA ASP A 61 8.69 11.14 7.33
C ASP A 61 9.26 11.81 6.07
N ASN A 62 9.54 11.04 5.02
CA ASN A 62 10.24 11.55 3.83
C ASN A 62 9.31 12.04 2.72
N TYR A 63 8.10 11.48 2.57
CA TYR A 63 7.19 11.88 1.49
C TYR A 63 6.72 13.35 1.55
N PRO A 64 6.50 13.96 2.74
CA PRO A 64 6.25 15.39 2.87
C PRO A 64 7.34 16.27 2.25
N ASN A 65 8.61 15.86 2.33
CA ASN A 65 9.75 16.61 1.77
C ASN A 65 9.72 16.68 0.23
N PHE A 66 9.01 15.75 -0.43
CA PHE A 66 8.79 15.77 -1.89
C PHE A 66 7.49 16.48 -2.31
N GLY A 67 6.82 17.13 -1.36
CA GLY A 67 5.56 17.86 -1.56
C GLY A 67 4.30 16.98 -1.49
N TRP A 68 4.40 15.72 -1.04
CA TRP A 68 3.23 14.86 -0.85
C TRP A 68 2.58 15.11 0.51
N GLN A 69 1.26 15.23 0.52
CA GLN A 69 0.44 15.27 1.72
C GLN A 69 -0.17 13.90 1.96
N ILE A 70 -0.08 13.40 3.19
CA ILE A 70 -0.64 12.12 3.60
C ILE A 70 -2.13 12.32 3.87
N ILE A 71 -2.99 11.60 3.14
CA ILE A 71 -4.44 11.64 3.36
C ILE A 71 -4.85 10.59 4.39
N SER A 72 -4.34 9.37 4.23
CA SER A 72 -4.69 8.22 5.06
C SER A 72 -3.61 7.17 4.96
N ALA A 73 -3.32 6.51 6.08
CA ALA A 73 -2.45 5.35 6.17
C ALA A 73 -3.27 4.19 6.74
N GLU A 74 -3.68 3.27 5.87
CA GLU A 74 -4.57 2.15 6.20
C GLU A 74 -3.81 0.83 6.09
N LYS A 75 -4.05 -0.12 7.01
CA LYS A 75 -3.50 -1.47 6.86
C LYS A 75 -4.17 -2.15 5.67
N ALA A 76 -3.38 -2.70 4.74
CA ALA A 76 -3.89 -3.29 3.51
C ALA A 76 -4.81 -4.49 3.78
N GLN A 77 -4.47 -5.28 4.81
CA GLN A 77 -5.18 -6.47 5.30
C GLN A 77 -4.68 -6.80 6.72
N PRO A 78 -5.48 -7.47 7.57
CA PRO A 78 -5.07 -7.81 8.94
C PRO A 78 -3.93 -8.85 8.99
N VAL A 79 -3.78 -9.68 7.96
CA VAL A 79 -2.81 -10.79 7.90
C VAL A 79 -1.49 -10.39 7.22
N ASN A 80 -1.54 -9.45 6.28
CA ASN A 80 -0.35 -9.01 5.56
C ASN A 80 0.27 -7.83 6.30
N SER A 81 1.57 -7.91 6.62
CA SER A 81 2.38 -6.81 7.17
C SER A 81 2.61 -5.70 6.13
N LYS A 82 1.60 -5.36 5.34
CA LYS A 82 1.61 -4.38 4.27
C LYS A 82 0.61 -3.26 4.62
N MET A 83 1.02 -2.02 4.43
CA MET A 83 0.23 -0.82 4.65
C MET A 83 0.03 -0.09 3.32
N ILE A 84 -1.18 0.41 3.09
CA ILE A 84 -1.54 1.26 1.97
C ILE A 84 -1.51 2.70 2.46
N ILE A 85 -0.67 3.52 1.85
CA ILE A 85 -0.61 4.96 2.12
C ILE A 85 -1.20 5.70 0.92
N LYS A 86 -2.21 6.52 1.19
CA LYS A 86 -2.85 7.41 0.21
C LYS A 86 -2.25 8.80 0.32
N LEU A 87 -1.72 9.30 -0.79
CA LEU A 87 -0.97 10.54 -0.88
C LEU A 87 -1.63 11.48 -1.89
N LYS A 88 -1.57 12.77 -1.60
CA LYS A 88 -2.06 13.86 -2.46
C LYS A 88 -0.95 14.88 -2.70
N ARG A 89 -0.81 15.40 -3.90
CA ARG A 89 0.19 16.44 -4.22
C ARG A 89 -0.37 17.45 -5.22
N ASN A 90 0.04 18.70 -5.11
CA ASN A 90 -0.31 19.74 -6.10
C ASN A 90 0.42 19.47 -7.43
N ARG A 91 -0.27 19.59 -8.57
CA ARG A 91 0.29 19.43 -9.92
C ARG A 91 1.29 20.54 -10.29
N HIS A 92 1.16 21.73 -9.69
CA HIS A 92 2.06 22.85 -9.92
C HIS A 92 3.12 22.93 -8.80
N ILE A 93 4.23 22.20 -8.99
CA ILE A 93 5.39 22.21 -8.09
C ILE A 93 6.62 22.74 -8.84
N ALA A 94 7.32 23.68 -8.22
CA ALA A 94 8.59 24.16 -8.72
C ALA A 94 9.63 23.01 -8.70
N ASN A 95 10.46 22.94 -9.74
CA ASN A 95 11.55 21.96 -9.85
C ASN A 95 11.11 20.47 -9.74
N LYS A 96 10.03 20.11 -10.45
CA LYS A 96 9.49 18.73 -10.49
C LYS A 96 10.53 17.67 -10.88
N GLN A 97 11.47 18.01 -11.76
CA GLN A 97 12.48 17.08 -12.26
C GLN A 97 13.44 16.63 -11.15
N GLU A 98 13.97 17.56 -10.36
CA GLU A 98 14.87 17.23 -9.24
C GLU A 98 14.17 16.46 -8.13
N LEU A 99 12.94 16.85 -7.77
CA LEU A 99 12.16 16.11 -6.75
C LEU A 99 11.88 14.68 -7.21
N THR A 100 11.56 14.48 -8.49
CA THR A 100 11.36 13.13 -9.04
C THR A 100 12.66 12.33 -9.02
N ARG A 101 13.81 12.97 -9.30
CA ARG A 101 15.12 12.33 -9.24
C ARG A 101 15.46 11.88 -7.81
N LEU A 102 15.28 12.75 -6.82
CA LEU A 102 15.53 12.41 -5.41
C LEU A 102 14.58 11.34 -4.91
N GLN A 103 13.29 11.44 -5.25
CA GLN A 103 12.31 10.42 -4.93
C GLN A 103 12.72 9.04 -5.48
N ARG A 104 13.17 8.97 -6.74
CA ARG A 104 13.66 7.71 -7.33
C ARG A 104 14.88 7.16 -6.60
N LYS A 105 15.82 8.03 -6.20
CA LYS A 105 17.00 7.60 -5.42
C LYS A 105 16.59 7.01 -4.07
N PHE A 106 15.68 7.67 -3.37
CA PHE A 106 15.13 7.20 -2.10
C PHE A 106 14.40 5.87 -2.26
N GLU A 107 13.48 5.76 -3.22
CA GLU A 107 12.76 4.51 -3.53
C GLU A 107 13.75 3.37 -3.88
N ALA A 108 14.81 3.67 -4.65
CA ALA A 108 15.86 2.70 -4.97
C ALA A 108 16.66 2.26 -3.74
N GLN A 109 16.98 3.17 -2.81
CA GLN A 109 17.66 2.85 -1.56
C GLN A 109 16.79 1.96 -0.65
N LEU A 110 15.51 2.29 -0.50
CA LEU A 110 14.59 1.48 0.30
C LEU A 110 14.38 0.08 -0.28
N SER A 111 14.34 -0.02 -1.62
CA SER A 111 14.28 -1.33 -2.28
C SER A 111 15.50 -2.20 -1.97
N GLN A 112 16.67 -1.59 -1.81
CA GLN A 112 17.90 -2.30 -1.42
C GLN A 112 17.86 -2.72 0.05
N VAL A 113 17.31 -1.89 0.93
CA VAL A 113 17.13 -2.26 2.36
C VAL A 113 16.22 -3.48 2.49
N ASP A 114 15.07 -3.53 1.79
CA ASP A 114 14.18 -4.71 1.83
C ASP A 114 14.88 -5.97 1.27
N LYS A 115 15.70 -5.82 0.22
CA LYS A 115 16.52 -6.91 -0.31
C LYS A 115 17.53 -7.43 0.71
N LEU A 116 18.31 -6.54 1.32
CA LEU A 116 19.31 -6.91 2.32
C LEU A 116 18.68 -7.56 3.57
N GLU A 117 17.50 -7.09 3.97
CA GLU A 117 16.77 -7.69 5.10
C GLU A 117 16.34 -9.14 4.77
N ARG A 118 15.86 -9.39 3.56
CA ARG A 118 15.54 -10.75 3.08
C ARG A 118 16.80 -11.61 2.92
N GLU A 119 17.88 -11.05 2.40
CA GLU A 119 19.13 -11.77 2.22
C GLU A 119 19.73 -12.21 3.55
N LYS A 120 19.55 -11.45 4.64
CA LYS A 120 20.03 -11.84 5.98
C LYS A 120 19.46 -13.19 6.42
N THR A 121 18.15 -13.40 6.24
CA THR A 121 17.50 -14.65 6.63
C THR A 121 17.84 -15.77 5.65
N VAL A 122 17.81 -15.49 4.34
CA VAL A 122 18.11 -16.48 3.30
C VAL A 122 19.55 -16.97 3.40
N ARG A 123 20.52 -16.10 3.65
CA ARG A 123 21.93 -16.49 3.81
C ARG A 123 22.12 -17.41 5.01
N ALA A 124 21.53 -17.06 6.16
CA ALA A 124 21.59 -17.89 7.37
C ALA A 124 20.96 -19.28 7.14
N SER A 125 19.77 -19.34 6.53
CA SER A 125 19.12 -20.61 6.20
C SER A 125 19.89 -21.42 5.15
N ALA A 126 20.46 -20.76 4.14
CA ALA A 126 21.26 -21.43 3.11
C ALA A 126 22.52 -22.07 3.72
N THR A 127 23.25 -21.35 4.58
CA THR A 127 24.42 -21.92 5.26
C THR A 127 24.03 -23.09 6.15
N ALA A 128 22.97 -22.96 6.95
CA ALA A 128 22.49 -24.04 7.82
C ALA A 128 22.11 -25.30 7.02
N LEU A 129 21.39 -25.13 5.90
CA LEU A 129 21.00 -26.23 5.02
C LEU A 129 22.21 -26.92 4.39
N THR A 130 23.20 -26.15 3.90
CA THR A 130 24.42 -26.74 3.31
C THR A 130 25.23 -27.53 4.33
N ILE A 131 25.35 -27.01 5.55
CA ILE A 131 26.10 -27.65 6.64
C ILE A 131 25.39 -28.92 7.12
N GLY A 132 24.06 -28.87 7.28
CA GLY A 132 23.25 -30.04 7.65
C GLY A 132 23.27 -31.14 6.58
N PHE A 133 23.19 -30.77 5.29
CA PHE A 133 23.30 -31.72 4.19
C PHE A 133 24.69 -32.38 4.15
N LEU A 134 25.75 -31.59 4.31
CA LEU A 134 27.12 -32.10 4.34
C LEU A 134 27.35 -33.05 5.53
N GLY A 135 26.84 -32.71 6.71
CA GLY A 135 26.85 -33.59 7.89
C GLY A 135 26.10 -34.91 7.65
N SER A 136 24.96 -34.85 6.95
CA SER A 136 24.15 -36.04 6.63
C SER A 136 24.86 -37.00 5.68
N VAL A 137 25.50 -36.48 4.62
CA VAL A 137 26.30 -37.30 3.68
C VAL A 137 27.44 -38.02 4.42
N PHE A 138 28.09 -37.32 5.33
CA PHE A 138 29.24 -37.82 6.06
C PHE A 138 28.86 -38.88 7.10
N LEU A 139 27.73 -38.71 7.80
CA LEU A 139 27.15 -39.74 8.67
C LEU A 139 26.71 -40.99 7.89
N ALA A 140 26.06 -40.81 6.74
CA ALA A 140 25.66 -41.94 5.89
C ALA A 140 26.89 -42.75 5.43
N ALA A 141 27.95 -42.06 5.02
CA ALA A 141 29.22 -42.69 4.66
C ALA A 141 29.87 -43.41 5.86
N SER A 142 29.87 -42.81 7.05
CA SER A 142 30.38 -43.45 8.28
C SER A 142 29.70 -44.80 8.57
N VAL A 143 28.37 -44.88 8.45
CA VAL A 143 27.59 -46.12 8.68
C VAL A 143 27.87 -47.16 7.59
N MET A 144 27.94 -46.75 6.32
CA MET A 144 28.23 -47.67 5.22
C MET A 144 29.63 -48.28 5.32
N LEU A 145 30.62 -47.51 5.76
CA LEU A 145 32.01 -47.96 5.89
C LEU A 145 32.26 -48.79 7.15
N PHE A 146 31.31 -48.86 8.10
CA PHE A 146 31.47 -49.56 9.36
C PHE A 146 31.85 -51.04 9.19
N HIS A 147 31.28 -51.72 8.20
CA HIS A 147 31.55 -53.14 7.94
C HIS A 147 32.92 -53.40 7.29
N TYR A 148 33.44 -52.43 6.54
CA TYR A 148 34.69 -52.58 5.78
C TYR A 148 35.91 -52.04 6.52
N ASN A 149 35.78 -50.86 7.16
CA ASN A 149 36.87 -50.21 7.84
C ASN A 149 36.36 -49.33 9.00
N ILE A 150 36.46 -49.88 10.21
CA ILE A 150 36.00 -49.25 11.45
C ILE A 150 36.77 -47.94 11.71
N PHE A 151 38.07 -47.87 11.40
CA PHE A 151 38.86 -46.67 11.61
C PHE A 151 38.36 -45.50 10.75
N LEU A 152 38.09 -45.76 9.46
CA LEU A 152 37.54 -44.73 8.57
C LEU A 152 36.14 -44.28 9.01
N SER A 153 35.32 -45.20 9.53
CA SER A 153 33.99 -44.89 10.07
C SER A 153 34.05 -43.88 11.22
N PHE A 154 35.00 -44.01 12.15
CA PHE A 154 35.17 -43.03 13.24
C PHE A 154 35.73 -41.68 12.77
N VAL A 155 36.72 -41.70 11.88
CA VAL A 155 37.27 -40.47 11.26
C VAL A 155 36.18 -39.72 10.48
N LEU A 156 35.23 -40.45 9.88
CA LEU A 156 34.04 -39.87 9.24
C LEU A 156 32.85 -39.64 10.19
N GLY A 157 32.81 -40.22 11.38
CA GLY A 157 31.68 -40.01 12.30
C GLY A 157 31.77 -38.65 12.98
N ILE A 158 32.97 -38.34 13.49
CA ILE A 158 33.22 -37.19 14.37
C ILE A 158 32.94 -35.85 13.66
N PRO A 159 33.52 -35.55 12.47
CA PRO A 159 33.20 -34.32 11.75
C PRO A 159 31.74 -34.20 11.31
N GLY A 160 31.05 -35.32 11.07
CA GLY A 160 29.64 -35.33 10.68
C GLY A 160 28.74 -34.86 11.80
N LEU A 161 29.02 -35.33 13.03
CA LEU A 161 28.33 -34.88 14.24
C LEU A 161 28.66 -33.41 14.57
N ILE A 162 29.92 -33.00 14.45
CA ILE A 162 30.32 -31.59 14.66
C ILE A 162 29.64 -30.68 13.63
N GLY A 163 29.64 -31.08 12.36
CA GLY A 163 28.95 -30.37 11.29
C GLY A 163 27.44 -30.29 11.51
N TRP A 164 26.82 -31.30 12.11
CA TRP A 164 25.38 -31.28 12.40
C TRP A 164 25.01 -30.38 13.59
N ILE A 165 25.88 -30.26 14.60
CA ILE A 165 25.58 -29.50 15.82
C ILE A 165 25.88 -28.00 15.69
N LEU A 166 26.79 -27.61 14.80
CA LEU A 166 27.18 -26.23 14.54
C LEU A 166 26.10 -25.28 13.94
N PRO A 167 25.15 -25.73 13.10
CA PRO A 167 24.16 -24.87 12.46
C PRO A 167 22.94 -24.51 13.33
N TYR A 168 23.01 -24.76 14.64
CA TYR A 168 22.00 -24.33 15.63
C TYR A 168 22.56 -23.20 16.49
#